data_AF-A0A6V8LKW5-F1
#
_entry.id   AF-A0A6V8LKW5-F1
#
_cell.length_a   1.000
_cell.length_b   1.000
_cell.length_c   1.000
_cell.angle_alpha   90.00
_cell.angle_beta   90.00
_cell.angle_gamma   90.00
#
_symmetry.space_group_name_H-M   'P 1'
#
loop_
_entity.id
_entity.type
_entity.pdbx_description
1 polymer ?
#
loop_
_entity_poly.entity_id
_entity_poly.type
_entity_poly.pdbx_seq_one_letter_code
_entity_poly.pdbx_strand_id
1 'polypeptide(L)' 'MHNTGKARQVILAARDLLGGNGILLDFHVMRHLADMEAIHTYEGTETIQALIVGRDITGVAAFA' A
#
# COMPACT_ATOMS: atom_id res chain seq x y z
N MET A 1 -4.78 -5.33 -7.57
CA MET A 1 -3.88 -4.81 -6.51
C MET A 1 -4.07 -3.33 -6.16
N HIS A 2 -5.14 -2.68 -6.62
CA HIS A 2 -5.42 -1.25 -6.37
C HIS A 2 -5.84 -0.94 -4.90
N ASN A 3 -6.15 -1.98 -4.12
CA ASN A 3 -6.79 -1.85 -2.81
C ASN A 3 -5.77 -1.48 -1.71
N THR A 4 -4.55 -2.01 -1.77
CA THR A 4 -3.52 -1.74 -0.74
C THR A 4 -2.99 -0.31 -0.86
N GLY A 5 -2.76 0.18 -2.09
CA GLY A 5 -2.40 1.59 -2.33
C GLY A 5 -3.47 2.56 -1.86
N LYS A 6 -4.75 2.29 -2.17
CA LYS A 6 -5.88 3.09 -1.65
C LYS A 6 -6.00 3.02 -0.13
N ALA A 7 -5.83 1.85 0.48
CA ALA A 7 -5.86 1.70 1.93
C ALA A 7 -4.75 2.53 2.61
N ARG A 8 -3.52 2.54 2.06
CA ARG A 8 -2.43 3.39 2.54
C ARG A 8 -2.80 4.88 2.51
N GLN A 9 -3.40 5.35 1.42
CA GLN A 9 -3.86 6.75 1.33
C GLN A 9 -4.90 7.11 2.40
N VAL A 10 -5.87 6.22 2.65
CA VAL A 10 -6.89 6.43 3.69
C VAL A 10 -6.26 6.49 5.09
N ILE A 11 -5.33 5.58 5.38
CA ILE A 11 -4.68 5.53 6.70
C ILE A 11 -3.76 6.75 6.91
N LEU A 12 -3.07 7.21 5.87
CA LEU A 12 -2.29 8.45 5.93
C LEU A 12 -3.16 9.66 6.23
N ALA A 13 -4.33 9.77 5.59
CA ALA A 13 -5.30 10.83 5.90
C ALA A 13 -5.81 10.75 7.35
N ALA A 14 -6.09 9.54 7.85
CA ALA A 14 -6.48 9.35 9.25
C ALA A 14 -5.36 9.71 10.23
N ARG A 15 -4.10 9.43 9.89
CA ARG A 15 -2.94 9.80 10.71
C ARG A 15 -2.75 11.31 10.76
N ASP A 16 -2.97 12.00 9.66
CA ASP A 16 -2.90 13.46 9.62
C ASP A 16 -4.02 14.09 10.46
N LEU A 17 -5.25 13.60 10.31
CA LEU A 17 -6.42 14.05 11.06
C LEU A 17 -6.24 13.97 12.59
N LEU A 18 -5.58 12.92 13.08
CA LEU A 18 -5.35 12.71 14.51
C LEU A 18 -4.12 13.44 15.06
N GLY A 19 -3.27 14.04 14.22
CA GLY A 19 -2.05 14.72 14.63
C GLY A 19 -1.18 13.85 15.56
N GLY A 20 -0.82 14.38 16.73
CA GLY A 20 -0.01 13.66 17.73
C GLY A 20 -0.68 12.38 18.24
N ASN A 21 -2.00 12.38 18.40
CA ASN A 21 -2.76 11.20 18.85
C ASN A 21 -2.66 10.06 17.83
N GLY A 22 -2.47 10.38 16.55
CA GLY A 22 -2.35 9.39 15.50
C GLY A 22 -1.08 8.54 15.57
N ILE A 23 -0.09 8.93 16.38
CA ILE A 23 1.13 8.12 16.65
C ILE A 23 0.88 7.09 17.76
N LEU A 24 -0.06 7.37 18.66
CA LEU A 24 -0.31 6.53 19.82
C LEU A 24 -0.99 5.23 19.39
N LEU A 25 -0.61 4.14 20.05
CA LEU A 25 -1.19 2.81 19.78
C LEU A 25 -2.66 2.72 20.19
N ASP A 26 -3.14 3.62 21.05
CA ASP A 26 -4.53 3.67 21.55
C ASP A 26 -5.53 4.02 20.43
N PHE A 27 -5.10 4.81 19.44
CA PHE A 27 -5.95 5.20 18.32
C PHE A 27 -5.79 4.28 17.10
N HIS A 28 -4.89 3.30 17.17
CA HIS A 28 -4.71 2.21 16.21
C HIS A 28 -4.26 2.60 14.79
N VAL A 29 -4.33 3.88 14.42
CA VAL A 29 -3.97 4.35 13.07
C VAL A 29 -2.51 4.08 12.74
N MET A 30 -1.58 4.33 13.65
CA MET A 30 -0.16 4.03 13.42
C MET A 30 0.10 2.52 13.24
N ARG A 31 -0.65 1.67 13.97
CA ARG A 31 -0.55 0.22 13.82
C ARG A 31 -1.00 -0.19 12.42
N HIS A 32 -2.16 0.27 11.98
CA HIS A 32 -2.67 -0.03 10.65
C HIS A 32 -1.77 0.51 9.54
N LEU A 33 -1.09 1.64 9.73
CA LEU A 33 -0.12 2.13 8.77
C LEU A 33 1.04 1.14 8.63
N ALA A 34 1.61 0.68 9.74
CA ALA A 34 2.69 -0.30 9.74
C ALA A 34 2.26 -1.64 9.10
N ASP A 35 1.08 -2.15 9.47
CA ASP A 35 0.54 -3.38 8.91
C ASP A 35 0.33 -3.26 7.38
N MET A 36 -0.16 -2.11 6.93
CA MET A 36 -0.40 -1.88 5.50
C MET A 36 0.88 -1.74 4.67
N GLU A 37 1.97 -1.21 5.23
CA GLU A 37 3.27 -1.21 4.53
C GLU A 37 3.76 -2.65 4.27
N ALA A 38 3.58 -3.54 5.24
CA ALA A 38 3.93 -4.95 5.09
C ALA A 38 3.05 -5.62 4.02
N ILE A 39 1.73 -5.44 4.09
CA ILE A 39 0.78 -6.03 3.13
C ILE A 39 1.01 -5.51 1.70
N HIS A 40 1.33 -4.22 1.56
CA HIS A 40 1.55 -3.61 0.25
C HIS A 40 2.80 -4.14 -0.47
N THR A 41 3.77 -4.70 0.26
CA THR A 41 5.02 -5.21 -0.31
C THR A 41 5.06 -6.73 -0.42
N TYR A 42 4.35 -7.45 0.45
CA TYR A 42 4.47 -8.91 0.60
C TYR A 42 4.02 -9.73 -0.62
N GLU A 43 2.86 -9.45 -1.23
CA GLU A 43 2.29 -10.27 -2.32
C GLU A 43 2.74 -9.86 -3.73
N GLY A 44 3.91 -9.24 -3.82
CA GLY A 44 4.42 -8.61 -5.03
C GLY A 44 4.18 -7.11 -5.00
N THR A 45 5.21 -6.35 -5.34
CA THR A 45 5.11 -4.89 -5.35
C THR A 45 4.12 -4.44 -6.42
N GLU A 46 3.52 -3.27 -6.19
CA GLU A 46 2.63 -2.63 -7.17
C GLU A 46 3.29 -2.56 -8.55
N THR A 47 4.60 -2.28 -8.60
CA THR A 47 5.38 -2.25 -9.83
C THR A 47 5.42 -3.60 -10.53
N ILE A 48 5.77 -4.69 -9.83
CA ILE A 48 5.81 -6.04 -10.44
C ILE A 48 4.44 -6.42 -10.99
N GLN A 49 3.37 -6.08 -10.28
CA GLN A 49 2.02 -6.43 -10.66
C GLN A 49 1.52 -5.61 -11.85
N ALA A 50 1.89 -4.32 -11.93
CA ALA A 50 1.69 -3.52 -13.12
C ALA A 50 2.43 -4.10 -14.34
N LEU A 51 3.66 -4.59 -14.16
CA LEU A 51 4.43 -5.20 -15.23
C LEU A 51 3.86 -6.55 -15.68
N ILE A 52 3.29 -7.35 -14.77
CA ILE A 52 2.59 -8.60 -15.12
C ILE A 52 1.37 -8.31 -16.01
N VAL A 53 0.55 -7.32 -15.64
CA VAL A 53 -0.59 -6.88 -16.46
C VAL A 53 -0.11 -6.28 -17.79
N GLY A 54 0.96 -5.50 -17.78
CA GLY A 54 1.56 -4.94 -18.99
C GLY A 54 2.01 -6.02 -19.98
N ARG A 55 2.63 -7.09 -19.50
CA ARG A 55 2.99 -8.26 -20.32
C ARG A 55 1.77 -8.95 -20.91
N ASP A 56 0.70 -9.12 -20.13
CA ASP A 56 -0.54 -9.75 -20.61
C ASP A 56 -1.19 -8.95 -21.75
N ILE A 57 -1.16 -7.61 -21.64
CA ILE A 57 -1.71 -6.71 -22.67
C ILE A 57 -0.81 -6.62 -23.90
N THR A 58 0.51 -6.53 -23.71
CA THR A 58 1.45 -6.19 -24.80
C THR A 58 2.18 -7.40 -25.40
N GLY A 59 2.16 -8.54 -24.72
CA GLY A 59 2.96 -9.72 -25.08
C GLY A 59 4.47 -9.57 -24.78
N VAL A 60 4.92 -8.42 -24.27
CA VAL A 60 6.34 -8.14 -24.02
C VAL A 60 6.60 -8.06 -22.52
N ALA A 61 7.56 -8.83 -22.02
CA ALA A 61 8.01 -8.71 -20.63
C ALA A 61 8.91 -7.47 -20.47
N ALA A 62 8.66 -6.69 -19.42
CA ALA A 62 9.44 -5.49 -19.06
C ALA A 62 10.12 -5.65 -17.67
N PHE A 63 10.39 -6.88 -17.28
CA PHE A 63 11.14 -7.28 -16.09
C PHE A 63 12.05 -8.46 -16.48
N ALA A 64 13.17 -8.59 -15.77
CA ALA A 64 14.15 -9.66 -15.96
C ALA A 64 13.74 -10.94 -15.22
#